data_AF-A0A924TLR3-F1
#
_entry.id   AF-A0A924TLR3-F1
#
_cell.length_a   1.000
_cell.length_b   1.000
_cell.length_c   1.000
_cell.angle_alpha   90.00
_cell.angle_beta   90.00
_cell.angle_gamma   90.00
#
_symmetry.space_group_name_H-M   'P 1'
#
loop_
_entity.id
_entity.type
_entity.pdbx_description
1 polymer ?
#
loop_
_entity_poly.entity_id
_entity_poly.type
_entity_poly.pdbx_seq_one_letter_code
_entity_poly.pdbx_strand_id
1 'polypeptide(L)'
;MSQSFGNESPRAHRHTQHRKPARYLIVIDSGGSAITRLFLDSRELVAEFDGGTEETAQMTRGLVSAAVANAPEWDLALQGHSVAERAAAAVYTLDV
;
A
#
# COMPACT_ATOMS: atom_id res chain seq x y z
N MET A 1 -5.61 -25.15 49.15
CA MET A 1 -6.01 -23.95 48.38
C MET A 1 -4.82 -23.00 48.32
N SER A 2 -4.20 -22.84 47.14
CA SER A 2 -3.41 -21.66 46.71
C SER A 2 -2.90 -21.97 45.30
N GLN A 3 -3.68 -21.57 44.28
CA GLN A 3 -3.24 -21.58 42.89
C GLN A 3 -2.64 -20.20 42.61
N SER A 4 -1.32 -20.14 42.41
CA SER A 4 -0.63 -18.95 41.95
C SER A 4 -0.83 -18.84 40.45
N PHE A 5 -1.72 -17.96 40.02
CA PHE A 5 -1.90 -17.65 38.61
C PHE A 5 -0.73 -16.77 38.16
N GLY A 6 0.13 -17.35 37.31
CA GLY A 6 1.15 -16.62 36.59
C GLY A 6 0.49 -15.54 35.74
N ASN A 7 0.77 -14.29 36.10
CA ASN A 7 0.36 -13.11 35.35
C ASN A 7 1.16 -13.07 34.04
N GLU A 8 0.72 -13.84 33.03
CA GLU A 8 1.19 -13.73 31.66
C GLU A 8 0.98 -12.29 31.21
N SER A 9 2.06 -11.52 31.26
CA SER A 9 2.09 -10.15 30.77
C SER A 9 1.73 -10.20 29.29
N PRO A 10 0.74 -9.43 28.79
CA PRO A 10 0.48 -9.39 27.37
C PRO A 10 1.78 -8.99 26.68
N ARG A 11 2.30 -9.93 25.87
CA ARG A 11 3.49 -9.77 25.05
C ARG A 11 3.39 -8.40 24.42
N ALA A 12 4.28 -7.48 24.81
CA ALA A 12 4.33 -6.14 24.26
C ALA A 12 4.25 -6.31 22.75
N HIS A 13 3.16 -5.82 22.16
CA HIS A 13 3.03 -5.76 20.71
C HIS A 13 4.29 -5.00 20.29
N ARG A 14 5.22 -5.72 19.69
CA ARG A 14 6.47 -5.18 19.21
C ARG A 14 6.03 -4.32 18.05
N HIS A 15 5.63 -3.10 18.37
CA HIS A 15 5.19 -2.05 17.47
C HIS A 15 6.26 -2.02 16.40
N THR A 16 5.96 -2.68 15.30
CA THR A 16 6.94 -3.04 14.29
C THR A 16 7.38 -1.73 13.70
N GLN A 17 8.57 -1.29 14.15
CA GLN A 17 9.48 -0.35 13.52
C GLN A 17 8.75 0.68 12.68
N HIS A 18 8.51 1.90 13.21
CA HIS A 18 7.97 3.08 12.50
C HIS A 18 8.30 3.00 11.01
N ARG A 19 7.43 2.37 10.24
CA ARG A 19 7.66 2.21 8.81
C ARG A 19 7.50 3.62 8.28
N LYS A 20 8.48 4.10 7.53
CA LYS A 20 8.35 5.40 6.85
C LYS A 20 6.95 5.43 6.23
N PRO A 21 6.17 6.49 6.45
CA PRO A 21 4.79 6.47 6.05
C PRO A 21 4.74 6.37 4.51
N ALA A 22 3.82 5.56 4.00
CA ALA A 22 3.64 5.44 2.56
C ALA A 22 3.19 6.81 2.02
N ARG A 23 3.83 7.27 0.95
CA ARG A 23 3.55 8.57 0.32
C ARG A 23 2.68 8.42 -0.91
N TYR A 24 2.81 7.29 -1.60
CA TYR A 24 2.05 7.02 -2.82
C TYR A 24 1.31 5.70 -2.71
N LEU A 25 0.10 5.66 -3.25
CA LEU A 25 -0.71 4.47 -3.42
C LEU A 25 -1.03 4.36 -4.91
N ILE A 26 -0.70 3.24 -5.53
CA ILE A 26 -1.02 2.98 -6.95
C ILE A 26 -2.00 1.84 -7.03
N VAL A 27 -3.15 2.09 -7.68
CA VAL A 27 -4.11 1.05 -8.04
C VAL A 27 -3.93 0.71 -9.52
N ILE A 28 -3.67 -0.56 -9.81
CA ILE A 28 -3.45 -1.08 -11.16
C ILE A 28 -4.52 -2.11 -11.46
N ASP A 29 -5.29 -1.91 -12.53
CA ASP A 29 -6.18 -2.94 -13.05
C ASP A 29 -5.40 -3.85 -14.01
N SER A 30 -5.39 -5.15 -13.70
CA SER A 30 -4.72 -6.19 -14.48
C SER A 30 -5.73 -7.13 -15.14
N GLY A 31 -6.81 -6.58 -15.74
CA GLY A 31 -7.72 -7.34 -16.60
C GLY A 31 -8.54 -8.42 -15.89
N GLY A 32 -8.99 -8.14 -14.67
CA GLY A 32 -9.85 -9.06 -13.88
C GLY A 32 -9.55 -9.08 -12.38
N SER A 33 -8.41 -8.51 -11.97
CA SER A 33 -8.09 -8.21 -10.59
C SER A 33 -7.37 -6.86 -10.54
N ALA A 34 -7.77 -6.04 -9.57
CA ALA A 34 -7.07 -4.80 -9.25
C ALA A 34 -6.04 -5.08 -8.17
N ILE A 35 -4.85 -4.53 -8.30
CA ILE A 35 -3.79 -4.63 -7.32
C ILE A 35 -3.49 -3.22 -6.81
N THR A 36 -3.47 -3.06 -5.50
CA THR A 36 -3.04 -1.82 -4.86
C THR A 36 -1.64 -2.00 -4.28
N ARG A 37 -0.76 -1.06 -4.62
CA ARG A 37 0.62 -0.99 -4.12
C ARG A 37 0.88 0.30 -3.38
N LEU A 38 1.40 0.19 -2.17
CA LEU A 38 1.87 1.32 -1.38
C LEU A 38 3.36 1.53 -1.60
N PHE A 39 3.76 2.77 -1.80
CA PHE A 39 5.15 3.17 -1.98
C PHE A 39 5.54 4.29 -1.02
N LEU A 40 6.82 4.31 -0.64
CA LEU A 40 7.44 5.45 0.04
C LEU A 40 7.62 6.63 -0.91
N ASP A 41 8.03 7.78 -0.35
CA ASP A 41 8.50 8.93 -1.14
C ASP A 41 9.63 8.54 -2.14
N SER A 42 10.52 7.64 -1.72
CA SER A 42 11.56 7.04 -2.56
C SER A 42 11.04 6.13 -3.68
N ARG A 43 9.71 5.92 -3.79
CA ARG A 43 9.05 4.96 -4.70
C ARG A 43 9.46 3.50 -4.43
N GLU A 44 9.88 3.22 -3.20
CA GLU A 44 10.15 1.87 -2.71
C GLU A 44 8.84 1.19 -2.31
N LEU A 45 8.61 -0.04 -2.79
CA LEU A 45 7.40 -0.81 -2.46
C LEU A 45 7.37 -1.14 -0.97
N VAL A 46 6.27 -0.76 -0.34
CA VAL A 46 5.98 -0.97 1.08
C VAL A 46 5.08 -2.18 1.23
N ALA A 47 3.93 -2.15 0.58
CA ALA A 47 2.95 -3.22 0.68
C ALA A 47 2.22 -3.37 -0.63
N GLU A 48 1.72 -4.58 -0.85
CA GLU A 48 0.83 -4.92 -1.95
C GLU A 48 -0.39 -5.63 -1.37
N PHE A 49 -1.57 -5.28 -1.85
CA PHE A 49 -2.83 -5.89 -1.46
C PHE A 49 -3.82 -5.85 -2.63
N ASP A 50 -4.90 -6.61 -2.49
CA ASP A 50 -5.98 -6.61 -3.48
C ASP A 50 -6.67 -5.24 -3.51
N GLY A 51 -6.82 -4.70 -4.72
CA GLY A 51 -7.37 -3.37 -4.96
C GLY A 51 -8.89 -3.29 -4.84
N GLY A 52 -9.59 -4.42 -4.81
CA GLY A 52 -11.02 -4.50 -4.54
C GLY A 52 -11.39 -4.46 -3.06
N THR A 53 -10.42 -4.29 -2.16
CA THR A 53 -10.63 -4.30 -0.72
C THR A 53 -11.22 -2.99 -0.19
N GLU A 54 -12.01 -3.08 0.88
CA GLU A 54 -12.49 -1.92 1.64
C GLU A 54 -11.33 -1.05 2.18
N GLU A 55 -10.16 -1.65 2.41
CA GLU A 55 -8.95 -0.93 2.81
C GLU A 55 -8.47 0.02 1.71
N THR A 56 -8.38 -0.45 0.46
CA THR A 56 -8.05 0.42 -0.69
C THR A 56 -9.06 1.55 -0.83
N ALA A 57 -10.36 1.24 -0.71
CA ALA A 57 -11.42 2.23 -0.83
C ALA A 57 -11.34 3.31 0.26
N GLN A 58 -10.99 2.93 1.49
CA GLN A 58 -10.79 3.88 2.59
C GLN A 58 -9.54 4.74 2.39
N MET A 59 -8.42 4.15 1.96
CA MET A 59 -7.16 4.87 1.74
C MET A 59 -7.24 5.88 0.60
N THR A 60 -8.04 5.59 -0.44
CA THR A 60 -8.22 6.46 -1.61
C THR A 60 -9.38 7.45 -1.45
N ARG A 61 -10.14 7.36 -0.35
CA ARG A 61 -11.34 8.17 -0.14
C ARG A 61 -11.01 9.66 -0.04
N GLY A 62 -11.56 10.45 -0.96
CA GLY A 62 -11.36 11.90 -0.99
C GLY A 62 -10.01 12.32 -1.57
N LEU A 63 -9.19 11.38 -2.04
CA LEU A 63 -7.97 11.65 -2.78
C LEU A 63 -8.28 11.74 -4.28
N VAL A 64 -7.52 12.58 -4.98
CA VAL A 64 -7.58 12.68 -6.44
C VAL A 64 -6.50 11.80 -7.03
N SER A 65 -6.89 10.88 -7.92
CA SER A 65 -5.93 10.08 -8.67
C SER A 65 -5.27 10.91 -9.77
N ALA A 66 -3.99 10.62 -10.02
CA ALA A 66 -3.24 11.11 -11.15
C ALA A 66 -2.83 9.94 -12.03
N ALA A 67 -3.06 10.04 -13.34
CA ALA A 67 -2.64 9.06 -14.33
C ALA A 67 -1.16 9.28 -14.73
N VAL A 68 -0.26 9.23 -13.74
CA VAL A 68 1.18 9.51 -13.90
C VAL A 68 2.05 8.25 -13.78
N ALA A 69 1.43 7.08 -13.59
CA ALA A 69 2.13 5.79 -13.47
C ALA A 69 2.88 5.35 -14.74
N ASN A 70 2.66 6.04 -15.87
CA ASN A 70 3.43 5.86 -17.11
C ASN A 70 4.71 6.71 -17.17
N ALA A 71 4.94 7.60 -16.21
CA ALA A 71 6.15 8.42 -16.15
C ALA A 71 7.40 7.58 -15.84
N PRO A 72 8.59 7.99 -16.32
CA PRO A 72 9.83 7.21 -16.18
C PRO A 72 10.24 6.98 -14.71
N GLU A 73 9.81 7.83 -13.78
CA GLU A 73 10.02 7.65 -12.35
C GLU A 73 9.38 6.38 -11.78
N TRP A 74 8.33 5.87 -12.43
CA TRP A 74 7.60 4.66 -12.04
C TRP A 74 8.08 3.41 -12.79
N ASP A 75 8.98 3.55 -13.77
CA ASP A 75 9.38 2.43 -14.64
C ASP A 75 9.99 1.27 -13.86
N LEU A 76 10.87 1.58 -12.90
CA LEU A 76 11.50 0.59 -12.02
C LEU A 76 10.49 0.00 -11.02
N ALA A 77 9.67 0.85 -10.40
CA ALA A 77 8.70 0.45 -9.38
C ALA A 77 7.55 -0.41 -9.96
N LEU A 78 7.20 -0.17 -11.22
CA LEU A 78 6.16 -0.89 -11.95
C LEU A 78 6.74 -1.86 -12.99
N GLN A 79 8.01 -2.25 -12.84
CA GLN A 79 8.62 -3.25 -13.73
C GLN A 79 7.79 -4.54 -13.75
N GLY A 80 7.53 -5.06 -14.94
CA GLY A 80 6.65 -6.23 -15.15
C GLY A 80 5.20 -5.89 -15.50
N HIS A 81 4.75 -4.64 -15.30
CA HIS A 81 3.45 -4.16 -15.80
C HIS A 81 3.58 -3.63 -17.23
N SER A 82 2.57 -3.91 -18.05
CA SER A 82 2.46 -3.41 -19.41
C SER A 82 2.23 -1.90 -19.45
N VAL A 83 2.58 -1.27 -20.57
CA VAL A 83 2.33 0.18 -20.77
C VAL A 83 0.85 0.52 -20.62
N ALA A 84 -0.06 -0.36 -21.08
CA ALA A 84 -1.50 -0.18 -20.92
C ALA A 84 -1.94 -0.18 -19.45
N GLU A 85 -1.42 -1.13 -18.66
CA GLU A 85 -1.72 -1.25 -17.22
C GLU A 85 -1.20 -0.02 -16.47
N ARG A 86 0.00 0.44 -16.79
CA ARG A 86 0.58 1.67 -16.22
C ARG A 86 -0.16 2.94 -16.62
N ALA A 87 -0.67 3.00 -17.85
CA ALA A 87 -1.45 4.14 -18.33
C ALA A 87 -2.86 4.18 -17.68
N ALA A 88 -3.43 3.01 -17.37
CA ALA A 88 -4.70 2.90 -16.65
C ALA A 88 -4.55 3.02 -15.13
N ALA A 89 -3.33 2.90 -14.60
CA ALA A 89 -3.07 2.93 -13.18
C ALA A 89 -3.33 4.31 -12.56
N ALA A 90 -4.02 4.29 -11.42
CA ALA A 90 -4.37 5.48 -10.65
C ALA A 90 -3.34 5.67 -9.53
N VAL A 91 -2.58 6.77 -9.58
CA VAL A 91 -1.62 7.15 -8.54
C VAL A 91 -2.27 8.15 -7.59
N TYR A 92 -2.35 7.79 -6.32
CA TYR A 92 -2.83 8.64 -5.24
C TYR A 92 -1.65 9.07 -4.38
N THR A 93 -1.62 10.34 -4.00
CA THR A 93 -0.65 10.85 -3.01
C THR A 93 -1.34 10.88 -1.65
N LEU A 94 -0.75 10.19 -0.67
CA LEU A 94 -1.26 10.14 0.69
C LEU A 94 -0.71 11.34 1.48
N ASP A 95 -1.63 12.10 2.09
CA ASP A 95 -1.29 13.11 3.09
C ASP A 95 -1.16 12.38 4.44
N VAL A 96 0.08 12.05 4.80
CA VAL A 96 0.47 11.28 5.98
C VAL A 96 1.37 12.11 6.88
#